data_AF-A0A838S9A3-F1
#
_entry.id   AF-A0A838S9A3-F1
#
_cell.length_a   1.000
_cell.length_b   1.000
_cell.length_c   1.000
_cell.angle_alpha   90.00
_cell.angle_beta   90.00
_cell.angle_gamma   90.00
#
_symmetry.space_group_name_H-M   'P 1'
#
loop_
_entity.id
_entity.type
_entity.pdbx_description
1 polymer ?
#
loop_
_entity_poly.entity_id
_entity_poly.type
_entity_poly.pdbx_seq_one_letter_code
_entity_poly.pdbx_strand_id
1 'polypeptide(L)'
;GRGRLVTVYLVSLLGGSAAVFLLENVQSMTAGASGAVYGLMGGLAVVLLRLRRSPGPALGIIAINVVITFVLREYLSMFGHLGGLAFGTAATVAMVYAPAARRVPVQVAAVAALAAVIAGLVLTADARYGDVRDCRSEPPLTCSVGP
;
A
#
# COMPACT_ATOMS: atom_id res chain seq x y z
N GLY A 1 19.86 -7.03 3.01
CA GLY A 1 19.65 -8.47 3.25
C GLY A 1 18.35 -8.89 2.58
N ARG A 2 18.32 -10.08 1.96
CA ARG A 2 17.20 -10.56 1.13
C ARG A 2 15.85 -10.54 1.88
N GLY A 3 15.82 -10.96 3.15
CA GLY A 3 14.60 -10.97 3.96
C GLY A 3 13.94 -9.59 4.11
N ARG A 4 14.72 -8.53 4.38
CA ARG A 4 14.17 -7.17 4.50
C ARG A 4 13.58 -6.67 3.19
N LEU A 5 14.21 -6.99 2.06
CA LEU A 5 13.70 -6.63 0.75
C LEU A 5 12.36 -7.32 0.48
N VAL A 6 12.27 -8.62 0.76
CA VAL A 6 11.02 -9.39 0.63
C VAL A 6 9.94 -8.82 1.54
N THR A 7 10.25 -8.50 2.79
CA THR A 7 9.27 -7.89 3.71
C THR A 7 8.76 -6.56 3.20
N VAL A 8 9.64 -5.65 2.77
CA VAL A 8 9.22 -4.36 2.22
C VAL A 8 8.37 -4.56 0.97
N TYR A 9 8.78 -5.46 0.07
CA TYR A 9 8.02 -5.77 -1.15
C TYR A 9 6.61 -6.27 -0.83
N LEU A 10 6.48 -7.26 0.07
CA LEU A 10 5.18 -7.83 0.44
C LEU A 10 4.29 -6.83 1.16
N VAL A 11 4.84 -6.04 2.09
CA VAL A 11 4.07 -5.00 2.80
C VAL A 11 3.61 -3.92 1.82
N SER A 12 4.43 -3.55 0.84
CA SER A 12 4.05 -2.59 -0.21
C SER A 12 2.95 -3.15 -1.12
N LEU A 13 3.10 -4.41 -1.54
CA LEU A 13 2.13 -5.11 -2.39
C LEU A 13 0.76 -5.19 -1.71
N LEU A 14 0.73 -5.68 -0.46
CA LEU A 14 -0.50 -5.86 0.30
C LEU A 14 -1.11 -4.53 0.74
N GLY A 15 -0.29 -3.57 1.15
CA GLY A 15 -0.75 -2.23 1.53
C GLY A 15 -1.36 -1.46 0.36
N GLY A 16 -0.75 -1.53 -0.83
CA GLY A 16 -1.33 -1.00 -2.05
C GLY A 16 -2.66 -1.68 -2.40
N SER A 17 -2.69 -3.01 -2.36
CA SER A 17 -3.91 -3.79 -2.67
C SER A 17 -5.05 -3.51 -1.69
N ALA A 18 -4.76 -3.36 -0.39
CA ALA A 18 -5.75 -3.01 0.62
C ALA A 18 -6.29 -1.58 0.44
N ALA A 19 -5.45 -0.64 0.02
CA ALA A 19 -5.89 0.73 -0.30
C ALA A 19 -6.82 0.74 -1.52
N VAL A 20 -6.53 -0.05 -2.56
CA VAL A 20 -7.44 -0.25 -3.70
C VAL A 20 -8.76 -0.84 -3.23
N PHE A 21 -8.70 -1.93 -2.46
CA PHE A 21 -9.89 -2.64 -2.03
C PHE A 21 -10.83 -1.72 -1.24
N LEU A 22 -10.29 -0.84 -0.40
CA LEU A 22 -11.11 0.08 0.41
C LEU A 22 -11.63 1.30 -0.35
N LEU A 23 -10.86 1.86 -1.28
CA LEU A 23 -11.10 3.21 -1.83
C LEU A 23 -11.49 3.23 -3.31
N GLU A 24 -11.21 2.17 -4.05
CA GLU A 24 -11.49 2.09 -5.49
C GLU A 24 -12.84 1.41 -5.76
N ASN A 25 -13.37 1.58 -6.97
CA ASN A 25 -14.64 0.99 -7.37
C ASN A 25 -14.47 -0.51 -7.63
N VAL A 26 -15.46 -1.32 -7.24
CA VAL A 26 -15.48 -2.81 -7.33
C VAL A 26 -15.22 -3.36 -8.73
N GLN A 27 -15.50 -2.55 -9.76
CA GLN A 27 -15.35 -2.92 -11.17
C GLN A 27 -13.91 -2.71 -11.69
N SER A 28 -13.02 -2.06 -10.94
CA SER A 28 -11.66 -1.79 -11.41
C SER A 28 -10.75 -3.00 -11.24
N MET A 29 -10.15 -3.45 -12.35
CA MET A 29 -9.14 -4.50 -12.34
C MET A 29 -7.77 -3.86 -12.15
N THR A 30 -7.10 -4.15 -11.04
CA THR A 30 -5.78 -3.58 -10.73
C THR A 30 -4.73 -4.69 -10.59
N ALA A 31 -3.54 -4.47 -11.16
CA ALA A 31 -2.39 -5.35 -11.00
C ALA A 31 -1.47 -4.80 -9.91
N GLY A 32 -1.41 -5.46 -8.74
CA GLY A 32 -0.72 -4.92 -7.55
C GLY A 32 0.80 -4.81 -7.65
N ALA A 33 1.46 -5.44 -8.63
CA ALA A 33 2.92 -5.51 -8.72
C ALA A 33 3.59 -4.12 -8.82
N SER A 34 2.98 -3.17 -9.54
CA SER A 34 3.50 -1.81 -9.67
C SER A 34 3.48 -1.04 -8.35
N GLY A 35 2.44 -1.24 -7.51
CA GLY A 35 2.37 -0.67 -6.17
C GLY A 35 3.54 -1.12 -5.28
N ALA A 36 3.95 -2.38 -5.41
CA ALA A 36 5.12 -2.89 -4.71
C ALA A 36 6.42 -2.20 -5.15
N VAL A 37 6.56 -1.91 -6.45
CA VAL A 37 7.70 -1.15 -6.99
C VAL A 37 7.72 0.28 -6.45
N TYR A 38 6.57 0.96 -6.37
CA TYR A 38 6.47 2.28 -5.73
C TYR A 38 6.96 2.24 -4.28
N GLY A 39 6.55 1.22 -3.52
CA GLY A 39 7.05 1.02 -2.15
C GLY A 39 8.56 0.81 -2.07
N LEU A 40 9.15 0.08 -3.01
CA LEU A 40 10.61 -0.08 -3.12
C LEU A 40 11.32 1.22 -3.51
N MET A 41 10.75 2.06 -4.37
CA MET A 41 11.30 3.38 -4.69
C MET A 41 11.34 4.27 -3.46
N GLY A 42 10.25 4.33 -2.69
CA GLY A 42 10.20 5.03 -1.41
C GLY A 42 11.22 4.48 -0.41
N GLY A 43 11.36 3.15 -0.35
CA GLY A 43 12.40 2.49 0.43
C GLY A 43 13.82 2.87 0.03
N LEU A 44 14.10 2.96 -1.28
CA LEU A 44 15.39 3.43 -1.79
C LEU A 44 15.68 4.86 -1.35
N ALA A 45 14.70 5.77 -1.45
CA ALA A 45 14.84 7.14 -0.97
C ALA A 45 15.20 7.19 0.52
N VAL A 46 14.52 6.39 1.35
CA VAL A 46 14.79 6.27 2.80
C VAL A 46 16.22 5.77 3.06
N VAL A 47 16.67 4.77 2.31
CA VAL A 47 18.03 4.23 2.45
C VAL A 47 19.08 5.29 2.05
N LEU A 48 18.86 6.02 0.95
CA LEU A 48 19.77 7.09 0.51
C LEU A 48 19.86 8.20 1.56
N LEU A 49 18.72 8.61 2.13
CA LEU A 49 18.66 9.56 3.24
C LEU A 49 19.46 9.05 4.45
N ARG A 50 19.28 7.79 4.83
CA ARG A 50 20.00 7.20 5.97
C ARG A 50 21.51 7.18 5.77
N LEU A 51 21.94 6.92 4.53
CA LEU A 51 23.35 6.89 4.13
C LEU A 51 23.93 8.28 3.86
N ARG A 52 23.15 9.35 4.05
CA ARG A 52 23.53 10.74 3.75
C ARG A 52 24.00 10.91 2.30
N ARG A 53 23.40 10.16 1.39
CA ARG A 53 23.58 10.29 -0.06
C ARG A 53 22.44 11.14 -0.63
N SER A 54 22.67 11.78 -1.76
CA SER A 54 21.65 12.60 -2.42
C SER A 54 20.46 11.71 -2.84
N PRO A 55 19.26 11.91 -2.27
CA PRO A 55 18.06 11.17 -2.68
C PRO A 55 17.42 11.79 -3.92
N GLY A 56 17.92 12.93 -4.40
CA GLY A 56 17.34 13.73 -5.48
C GLY A 56 16.94 12.93 -6.72
N PRO A 57 17.81 12.07 -7.28
CA PRO A 57 17.43 11.24 -8.43
C PRO A 57 16.26 10.28 -8.13
N ALA A 58 16.28 9.62 -6.97
CA ALA A 58 15.19 8.72 -6.57
C ALA A 58 13.88 9.50 -6.35
N LEU A 59 13.95 10.65 -5.68
CA LEU A 59 12.79 11.53 -5.46
C LEU A 59 12.25 12.09 -6.77
N GLY A 60 13.10 12.43 -7.73
CA GLY A 60 12.69 12.87 -9.07
C GLY A 60 11.90 11.77 -9.80
N ILE A 61 12.40 10.53 -9.78
CA ILE A 61 11.70 9.38 -10.37
C ILE A 61 10.37 9.16 -9.66
N ILE A 62 10.33 9.18 -8.32
CA ILE A 62 9.10 9.04 -7.55
C ILE A 62 8.10 10.13 -7.94
N ALA A 63 8.52 11.39 -7.99
CA ALA A 63 7.67 12.52 -8.33
C ALA A 63 7.05 12.37 -9.72
N ILE A 64 7.86 12.02 -10.73
CA ILE A 64 7.39 11.78 -12.09
C ILE A 64 6.36 10.65 -12.12
N ASN A 65 6.66 9.53 -11.47
CA ASN A 65 5.76 8.36 -11.40
C ASN A 65 4.44 8.70 -10.70
N VAL A 66 4.49 9.48 -9.62
CA VAL A 66 3.30 9.96 -8.92
C VAL A 66 2.49 10.89 -9.83
N VAL A 67 3.12 11.86 -10.49
CA VAL A 67 2.44 12.76 -11.44
C VAL A 67 1.76 11.97 -12.57
N ILE A 68 2.47 11.00 -13.17
CA ILE A 68 1.89 10.12 -14.20
C ILE A 68 0.67 9.36 -13.66
N THR A 69 0.73 8.89 -12.41
CA THR A 69 -0.41 8.21 -11.77
C THR A 69 -1.62 9.12 -11.63
N PHE A 70 -1.42 10.39 -11.29
CA PHE A 70 -2.50 11.37 -11.20
C PHE A 70 -3.07 11.74 -12.58
N VAL A 71 -2.21 11.91 -13.58
CA VAL A 71 -2.60 12.27 -14.94
C VAL A 71 -3.34 11.13 -15.64
N LEU A 72 -2.88 9.89 -15.46
CA LEU A 72 -3.45 8.69 -16.09
C LEU A 72 -4.32 7.88 -15.13
N ARG A 73 -4.96 8.52 -14.15
CA ARG A 73 -5.73 7.86 -13.08
C ARG A 73 -6.88 6.97 -13.57
N GLU A 74 -7.30 7.14 -14.81
CA GLU A 74 -8.34 6.32 -15.45
C GLU A 74 -7.80 4.96 -15.92
N TYR A 75 -6.49 4.88 -16.15
CA TYR A 75 -5.78 3.66 -16.59
C TYR A 75 -4.89 3.07 -15.50
N LEU A 76 -4.55 3.86 -14.47
CA LEU A 76 -3.67 3.48 -13.37
C LEU A 76 -4.37 3.59 -12.03
N SER A 77 -4.25 2.55 -11.21
CA SER A 77 -4.77 2.57 -9.84
C SER A 77 -3.96 3.52 -8.96
N MET A 78 -4.52 4.71 -8.75
CA MET A 78 -3.94 5.73 -7.87
C MET A 78 -3.76 5.21 -6.45
N PHE A 79 -4.78 4.58 -5.89
CA PHE A 79 -4.75 4.07 -4.53
C PHE A 79 -3.76 2.91 -4.39
N GLY A 80 -3.59 2.07 -5.42
CA GLY A 80 -2.60 1.00 -5.44
C GLY A 80 -1.16 1.52 -5.42
N HIS A 81 -0.85 2.52 -6.25
CA HIS A 81 0.49 3.10 -6.32
C HIS A 81 0.83 3.91 -5.06
N LEU A 82 -0.08 4.78 -4.61
CA LEU A 82 0.15 5.62 -3.43
C LEU A 82 0.14 4.82 -2.13
N GLY A 83 -0.77 3.83 -2.02
CA GLY A 83 -0.78 2.88 -0.91
C GLY A 83 0.52 2.08 -0.86
N GLY A 84 0.96 1.54 -2.00
CA GLY A 84 2.23 0.82 -2.09
C GLY A 84 3.44 1.67 -1.69
N LEU A 85 3.51 2.92 -2.19
CA LEU A 85 4.54 3.90 -1.80
C LEU A 85 4.54 4.14 -0.29
N ALA A 86 3.37 4.39 0.31
CA ALA A 86 3.25 4.71 1.72
C ALA A 86 3.67 3.53 2.62
N PHE A 87 3.07 2.35 2.42
CA PHE A 87 3.36 1.17 3.23
C PHE A 87 4.81 0.68 3.06
N GLY A 88 5.34 0.72 1.84
CA GLY A 88 6.74 0.36 1.57
C GLY A 88 7.76 1.30 2.19
N THR A 89 7.50 2.60 2.11
CA THR A 89 8.33 3.63 2.76
C THR A 89 8.31 3.44 4.28
N ALA A 90 7.13 3.28 4.87
CA ALA A 90 6.97 3.06 6.31
C ALA A 90 7.70 1.79 6.79
N ALA A 91 7.53 0.67 6.07
CA ALA A 91 8.26 -0.57 6.35
C ALA A 91 9.78 -0.35 6.28
N THR A 92 10.27 0.38 5.28
CA THR A 92 11.70 0.64 5.15
C THR A 92 12.24 1.54 6.25
N VAL A 93 11.49 2.56 6.67
CA VAL A 93 11.85 3.42 7.81
C VAL A 93 12.02 2.57 9.07
N ALA A 94 11.05 1.70 9.37
CA ALA A 94 11.14 0.79 10.51
C ALA A 94 12.35 -0.16 10.42
N MET A 95 12.66 -0.67 9.22
CA MET A 95 13.79 -1.57 9.01
C MET A 95 15.15 -0.88 9.16
N VAL A 96 15.26 0.38 8.74
CA VAL A 96 16.54 1.09 8.63
C VAL A 96 16.88 1.90 9.87
N TYR A 97 15.87 2.43 10.58
CA TYR A 97 16.06 3.27 11.76
C TYR A 97 15.92 2.53 13.10
N ALA A 98 15.61 1.22 13.10
CA ALA A 98 15.53 0.44 14.33
C ALA A 98 16.84 0.50 15.16
N PRO A 99 16.77 0.84 16.47
CA PRO A 99 17.95 0.94 17.34
C PRO A 99 18.73 -0.36 17.42
N ALA A 100 20.07 -0.29 17.45
CA ALA A 100 20.96 -1.46 17.44
C ALA A 100 20.62 -2.51 18.53
N ALA A 101 20.34 -2.05 19.74
CA ALA A 101 20.02 -2.90 20.89
C ALA A 101 18.67 -3.63 20.78
N ARG A 102 17.74 -3.15 19.93
CA ARG A 102 16.37 -3.69 19.82
C ARG A 102 15.93 -3.84 18.36
N ARG A 103 16.87 -4.09 17.44
CA ARG A 103 16.60 -4.13 16.00
C ARG A 103 15.49 -5.09 15.63
N VAL A 104 15.63 -6.35 16.04
CA VAL A 104 14.69 -7.42 15.72
C VAL A 104 13.30 -7.14 16.31
N PRO A 105 13.12 -6.91 17.62
CA PRO A 105 11.79 -6.69 18.17
C PRO A 105 11.11 -5.44 17.59
N VAL A 106 11.84 -4.35 17.34
CA VAL A 106 11.26 -3.15 16.71
C VAL A 106 10.82 -3.42 15.27
N GLN A 107 11.63 -4.16 14.49
CA GLN A 107 11.29 -4.52 13.12
C GLN A 107 10.06 -5.43 13.07
N VAL A 108 10.01 -6.44 13.94
CA VAL A 108 8.86 -7.36 14.03
C VAL A 108 7.61 -6.62 14.46
N ALA A 109 7.68 -5.79 15.51
CA ALA A 109 6.55 -5.02 16.00
C ALA A 109 6.01 -4.04 14.93
N ALA A 110 6.90 -3.37 14.18
CA ALA A 110 6.50 -2.47 13.12
C ALA A 110 5.83 -3.21 11.95
N VAL A 111 6.38 -4.37 11.54
CA VAL A 111 5.76 -5.19 10.48
C VAL A 111 4.41 -5.74 10.94
N ALA A 112 4.30 -6.19 12.18
CA ALA A 112 3.04 -6.66 12.76
C ALA A 112 1.99 -5.52 12.82
N ALA A 113 2.39 -4.31 13.21
CA ALA A 113 1.52 -3.15 13.21
C ALA A 113 1.05 -2.80 11.79
N LEU A 114 1.94 -2.79 10.80
CA LEU A 114 1.56 -2.56 9.40
C LEU A 114 0.63 -3.65 8.88
N ALA A 115 0.89 -4.91 9.20
CA ALA A 115 0.02 -6.03 8.84
C ALA A 115 -1.37 -5.91 9.49
N ALA A 116 -1.44 -5.49 10.76
CA ALA A 116 -2.71 -5.25 11.45
C ALA A 116 -3.49 -4.09 10.82
N VAL A 117 -2.81 -2.99 10.43
CA VAL A 117 -3.45 -1.89 9.69
C VAL A 117 -3.99 -2.40 8.36
N ILE A 118 -3.20 -3.15 7.58
CA ILE A 118 -3.63 -3.74 6.31
C ILE A 118 -4.86 -4.63 6.51
N ALA A 119 -4.84 -5.51 7.52
CA ALA A 119 -5.97 -6.37 7.83
C ALA A 119 -7.21 -5.55 8.21
N GLY A 120 -7.07 -4.49 9.01
CA GLY A 120 -8.16 -3.57 9.32
C GLY A 120 -8.74 -2.88 8.09
N LEU A 121 -7.89 -2.43 7.15
CA LEU A 121 -8.34 -1.86 5.88
C LEU A 121 -9.12 -2.88 5.04
N VAL A 122 -8.66 -4.14 5.00
CA VAL A 122 -9.35 -5.20 4.28
C VAL A 122 -10.70 -5.54 4.93
N LEU A 123 -10.76 -5.66 6.25
CA LEU A 123 -12.01 -5.95 6.97
C LEU A 123 -13.02 -4.81 6.84
N THR A 124 -12.57 -3.56 6.89
CA THR A 124 -13.44 -2.40 6.67
C THR A 124 -13.94 -2.30 5.25
N ALA A 125 -13.11 -2.65 4.26
CA ALA A 125 -13.52 -2.71 2.87
C ALA A 125 -14.57 -3.81 2.66
N ASP A 126 -14.31 -5.01 3.17
CA ASP A 126 -15.22 -6.15 3.08
C ASP A 126 -16.59 -5.83 3.70
N ALA A 127 -16.62 -5.20 4.88
CA ALA A 127 -17.87 -4.75 5.50
C ALA A 127 -18.67 -3.76 4.62
N ARG A 128 -17.99 -2.86 3.89
CA ARG A 128 -18.64 -1.94 2.93
C ARG A 128 -19.21 -2.70 1.73
N TYR A 129 -18.49 -3.70 1.22
CA TYR A 129 -19.00 -4.51 0.11
C TYR A 129 -20.13 -5.45 0.52
N GLY A 130 -20.12 -5.93 1.77
CA GLY A 130 -21.21 -6.73 2.35
C GLY A 130 -22.54 -5.99 2.34
N ASP A 131 -22.53 -4.70 2.68
CA ASP A 131 -23.72 -3.84 2.65
C ASP A 131 -24.26 -3.65 1.22
N VAL A 132 -23.36 -3.50 0.22
CA VAL A 132 -23.74 -3.44 -1.21
C VAL A 132 -24.28 -4.78 -1.73
N ARG A 133 -23.88 -5.90 -1.12
CA ARG A 133 -24.32 -7.25 -1.51
C ARG A 133 -25.67 -7.65 -0.94
N ASP A 134 -26.27 -6.89 -0.02
CA ASP A 134 -27.62 -7.16 0.52
C ASP A 134 -28.74 -6.84 -0.48
N CYS A 135 -28.47 -7.03 -1.78
CA CYS A 135 -29.49 -7.12 -2.82
C CYS A 135 -30.29 -8.40 -2.57
N ARG A 136 -31.54 -8.27 -2.15
CA ARG A 136 -32.44 -9.42 -1.98
C ARG A 136 -32.49 -10.23 -3.28
N SER A 137 -32.34 -11.54 -3.16
CA SER A 137 -32.48 -12.51 -4.25
C SER A 137 -33.94 -12.73 -4.71
N GLU A 138 -34.89 -11.99 -4.14
CA GLU A 138 -36.30 -12.02 -4.56
C GLU A 138 -36.50 -11.09 -5.76
N PRO A 139 -37.15 -11.56 -6.85
CA PRO A 139 -37.52 -10.67 -7.95
C PRO A 139 -38.61 -9.68 -7.49
N PRO A 140 -38.47 -8.37 -7.77
CA PRO A 140 -37.39 -7.72 -8.51
C PRO A 140 -36.15 -7.47 -7.64
N LEU A 141 -34.95 -7.59 -8.25
CA LEU A 141 -33.67 -7.25 -7.63
C LEU A 141 -33.67 -5.76 -7.24
N THR A 142 -34.01 -5.45 -6.00
CA THR A 142 -33.86 -4.10 -5.44
C THR A 142 -32.58 -4.06 -4.62
N CYS A 143 -31.52 -3.44 -5.15
CA CYS A 143 -30.34 -3.12 -4.37
C CYS A 143 -30.62 -1.78 -3.66
N SER A 144 -30.86 -1.81 -2.35
CA SER A 144 -30.87 -0.60 -1.53
C SER A 144 -29.47 -0.37 -1.00
N VAL A 145 -28.91 0.82 -1.26
CA VAL A 145 -27.72 1.29 -0.54
C VAL A 145 -28.19 1.56 0.90
N GLY A 146 -27.53 0.96 1.90
CA GLY A 146 -27.79 1.26 3.31
C GLY A 146 -27.69 2.77 3.61
N PRO A 147 -28.33 3.26 4.68
CA PRO A 147 -28.50 4.70 4.96
C PRO A 147 -27.19 5.48 5.10
#